data_AF-A0A0G1YX77-F1
#
_entry.id   AF-A0A0G1YX77-F1
#
_cell.length_a   1.000
_cell.length_b   1.000
_cell.length_c   1.000
_cell.angle_alpha   90.00
_cell.angle_beta   90.00
_cell.angle_gamma   90.00
#
_symmetry.space_group_name_H-M   'P 1'
#
loop_
_entity.id
_entity.type
_entity.pdbx_description
1 polymer ?
#
loop_
_entity_poly.entity_id
_entity_poly.type
_entity_poly.pdbx_seq_one_letter_code
_entity_poly.pdbx_strand_id
1 'polypeptide(L)'
;MNQTLGTVRKSKGFTLIELLVVIAIIGLLSSVVIASVNQARKKGADAAIKQQLADLQTAAEVYYDTQTQYAAAASDACTVGVFADTTVGNMITAMDAANGSGAVTCRVTAGSTGGYSISSSLVNETGVWCVDSSGARKTLAAAPGAGDITCN
;
A
#
# COMPACT_ATOMS: atom_id res chain seq x y z
N MET A 1 -43.00 -8.90 66.65
CA MET A 1 -42.35 -7.84 65.85
C MET A 1 -40.86 -8.16 65.79
N ASN A 2 -40.38 -8.80 64.72
CA ASN A 2 -38.96 -9.15 64.59
C ASN A 2 -38.41 -8.43 63.36
N GLN A 3 -37.62 -7.38 63.58
CA GLN A 3 -37.01 -6.61 62.51
C GLN A 3 -35.74 -7.33 62.03
N THR A 4 -35.73 -7.75 60.77
CA THR A 4 -34.54 -8.24 60.06
C THR A 4 -33.59 -7.09 59.78
N LEU A 5 -32.43 -7.06 60.45
CA LEU A 5 -31.34 -6.11 60.17
C LEU A 5 -30.77 -6.37 58.76
N GLY A 6 -31.01 -5.45 57.83
CA GLY A 6 -30.35 -5.42 56.53
C GLY A 6 -28.94 -4.82 56.64
N THR A 7 -27.92 -5.63 56.36
CA THR A 7 -26.52 -5.17 56.31
C THR A 7 -26.31 -4.25 55.11
N VAL A 8 -26.13 -2.94 55.35
CA VAL A 8 -25.77 -1.96 54.31
C VAL A 8 -24.36 -2.26 53.80
N ARG A 9 -24.24 -2.70 52.54
CA ARG A 9 -22.93 -2.89 51.88
C ARG A 9 -22.32 -1.52 51.56
N LYS A 10 -21.15 -1.21 52.14
CA LYS A 10 -20.36 -0.03 51.76
C LYS A 10 -19.89 -0.19 50.31
N SER A 11 -20.39 0.63 49.41
CA SER A 11 -19.86 0.79 48.06
C SER A 11 -18.45 1.42 48.14
N LYS A 12 -17.45 0.71 47.63
CA LYS A 12 -16.11 1.28 47.42
C LYS A 12 -16.14 2.07 46.11
N GLY A 13 -16.06 3.38 46.19
CA GLY A 13 -15.88 4.26 45.03
C GLY A 13 -14.39 4.46 44.74
N PHE A 14 -14.04 4.64 43.46
CA PHE A 14 -12.70 5.08 43.07
C PHE A 14 -12.46 6.51 43.56
N THR A 15 -11.24 6.79 44.01
CA THR A 15 -10.81 8.15 44.36
C THR A 15 -10.50 8.95 43.09
N LEU A 16 -10.67 10.28 43.16
CA LEU A 16 -10.33 11.17 42.04
C LEU A 16 -8.85 11.08 41.65
N ILE A 17 -7.97 10.86 42.63
CA ILE A 17 -6.53 10.71 42.40
C ILE A 17 -6.19 9.40 41.68
N GLU A 18 -6.88 8.31 41.99
CA GLU A 18 -6.70 7.03 41.29
C GLU A 18 -7.08 7.17 39.81
N LEU A 19 -8.18 7.85 39.50
CA LEU A 19 -8.60 8.07 38.12
C LEU A 19 -7.62 9.01 37.39
N LEU A 20 -7.16 10.07 38.06
CA LEU A 20 -6.20 11.04 37.50
C LEU A 20 -4.86 10.39 37.13
N VAL A 21 -4.31 9.53 37.99
CA VAL A 21 -3.04 8.84 37.70
C VAL A 21 -3.19 7.88 36.51
N VAL A 22 -4.32 7.20 36.39
CA VAL A 22 -4.57 6.25 35.29
C VAL A 22 -4.61 6.96 33.93
N ILE A 23 -5.34 8.06 33.81
CA ILE A 23 -5.39 8.81 32.54
C ILE A 23 -4.03 9.42 32.20
N ALA A 24 -3.24 9.82 33.22
CA ALA A 24 -1.88 10.31 33.01
C ALA A 24 -0.96 9.23 32.43
N ILE A 25 -1.01 7.99 32.97
CA ILE A 25 -0.22 6.87 32.45
C ILE A 25 -0.69 6.45 31.05
N ILE A 26 -2.01 6.35 30.82
CA ILE A 26 -2.56 6.02 29.49
C ILE A 26 -2.14 7.07 28.46
N GLY A 27 -2.20 8.36 28.81
CA GLY A 27 -1.75 9.45 27.92
C GLY A 27 -0.28 9.30 27.53
N LEU A 28 0.60 9.04 28.51
CA LEU A 28 2.02 8.83 28.26
C LEU A 28 2.26 7.64 27.31
N LEU A 29 1.67 6.48 27.62
CA LEU A 29 1.85 5.27 26.81
C LEU A 29 1.25 5.42 25.41
N SER A 30 0.11 6.09 25.26
CA SER A 30 -0.57 6.25 23.97
C SER A 30 0.27 7.04 22.95
N SER A 31 1.04 8.03 23.41
CA SER A 31 1.85 8.88 22.53
C SER A 31 2.92 8.08 21.78
N VAL A 32 3.60 7.17 22.49
CA VAL A 32 4.65 6.30 21.92
C VAL A 32 4.04 5.25 20.99
N VAL A 33 2.91 4.66 21.38
CA VAL A 33 2.22 3.65 20.58
C VAL A 33 1.77 4.22 19.23
N ILE A 34 1.18 5.42 19.21
CA ILE A 34 0.69 6.05 17.97
C ILE A 34 1.84 6.26 16.97
N ALA A 35 2.99 6.75 17.43
CA ALA A 35 4.16 6.95 16.56
C ALA A 35 4.63 5.61 15.93
N SER A 36 4.71 4.55 16.75
CA SER A 36 5.14 3.23 16.28
C SER A 36 4.15 2.60 15.27
N VAL A 37 2.84 2.73 15.52
CA VAL A 37 1.78 2.20 14.66
C VAL A 37 1.74 2.94 13.32
N ASN A 38 1.96 4.26 13.32
CA ASN A 38 2.01 5.04 12.08
C ASN A 38 3.17 4.59 11.18
N GLN A 39 4.35 4.32 11.75
CA GLN A 39 5.48 3.80 10.98
C GLN A 39 5.21 2.38 10.46
N ALA A 40 4.63 1.51 11.29
CA ALA A 40 4.25 0.15 10.87
C ALA A 40 3.23 0.16 9.72
N ARG A 41 2.25 1.06 9.75
CA ARG A 41 1.26 1.23 8.67
C ARG A 41 1.90 1.65 7.36
N LYS A 42 2.84 2.62 7.38
CA LYS A 42 3.56 3.05 6.17
C LYS A 42 4.40 1.91 5.58
N LYS A 43 5.13 1.16 6.41
CA LYS A 43 5.87 -0.03 5.96
C LYS A 43 4.96 -1.12 5.39
N GLY A 44 3.78 -1.30 5.99
CA GLY A 44 2.76 -2.22 5.49
C GLY A 44 2.21 -1.80 4.12
N ALA A 45 2.00 -0.50 3.90
CA ALA A 45 1.60 0.04 2.60
C ALA A 45 2.68 -0.24 1.54
N ASP A 46 3.96 0.03 1.84
CA ASP A 46 5.07 -0.26 0.93
C ASP A 46 5.17 -1.74 0.58
N ALA A 47 4.98 -2.63 1.56
CA ALA A 47 4.95 -4.07 1.33
C ALA A 47 3.79 -4.49 0.42
N ALA A 48 2.60 -3.91 0.63
CA ALA A 48 1.43 -4.17 -0.21
C ALA A 48 1.66 -3.70 -1.66
N ILE A 49 2.26 -2.52 -1.86
CA ILE A 49 2.60 -1.99 -3.19
C ILE A 49 3.62 -2.91 -3.88
N LYS A 50 4.69 -3.29 -3.18
CA LYS A 50 5.72 -4.20 -3.70
C LYS A 50 5.11 -5.55 -4.13
N GLN A 51 4.15 -6.08 -3.34
CA GLN A 51 3.43 -7.30 -3.67
C GLN A 51 2.51 -7.13 -4.87
N GLN A 52 1.70 -6.06 -4.92
CA GLN A 52 0.79 -5.79 -6.02
C GLN A 52 1.55 -5.63 -7.36
N LEU A 53 2.71 -4.97 -7.36
CA LEU A 53 3.55 -4.88 -8.56
C LEU A 53 4.15 -6.23 -8.97
N ALA A 54 4.47 -7.11 -8.03
CA ALA A 54 4.92 -8.47 -8.33
C ALA A 54 3.79 -9.35 -8.91
N ASP A 55 2.59 -9.22 -8.38
CA ASP A 55 1.40 -9.90 -8.89
C ASP A 55 1.04 -9.39 -10.30
N LEU A 56 1.20 -8.10 -10.55
CA LEU A 56 1.01 -7.50 -11.87
C LEU A 56 2.02 -8.04 -12.87
N GLN A 57 3.30 -8.15 -12.49
CA GLN A 57 4.31 -8.76 -13.36
C GLN A 57 3.88 -10.18 -13.77
N THR A 58 3.36 -10.97 -12.84
CA THR A 58 2.82 -12.31 -13.15
C THR A 58 1.63 -12.23 -14.11
N ALA A 59 0.69 -11.30 -13.89
CA ALA A 59 -0.43 -11.09 -14.79
C ALA A 59 0.01 -10.62 -16.19
N ALA A 60 1.11 -9.86 -16.28
CA ALA A 60 1.67 -9.41 -17.53
C ALA A 60 2.25 -10.55 -18.35
N GLU A 61 2.97 -11.49 -17.72
CA GLU A 61 3.46 -12.70 -18.41
C GLU A 61 2.29 -13.53 -18.95
N VAL A 62 1.23 -13.73 -18.16
CA VAL A 62 0.01 -14.42 -18.60
C VAL A 62 -0.67 -13.68 -19.78
N TYR A 63 -0.68 -12.35 -19.75
CA TYR A 63 -1.19 -11.55 -20.85
C TYR A 63 -0.33 -11.73 -22.11
N TYR A 64 0.99 -11.76 -21.98
CA TYR A 64 1.90 -11.98 -23.09
C TYR A 64 1.73 -13.38 -23.71
N ASP A 65 1.56 -14.42 -22.90
CA ASP A 65 1.33 -15.79 -23.37
C ASP A 65 0.07 -15.91 -24.24
N THR A 66 -0.95 -15.09 -23.97
CA THR A 66 -2.21 -15.10 -24.72
C THR A 66 -2.19 -14.18 -25.94
N GLN A 67 -1.57 -13.00 -25.82
CA GLN A 67 -1.64 -11.94 -26.84
C GLN A 67 -0.37 -11.82 -27.70
N THR A 68 0.71 -12.51 -27.33
CA THR A 68 2.05 -12.44 -27.95
C THR A 68 2.69 -11.04 -27.97
N GLN A 69 2.17 -10.13 -27.16
CA GLN A 69 2.63 -8.76 -26.98
C GLN A 69 2.03 -8.18 -25.69
N TYR A 70 2.68 -7.19 -25.08
CA TYR A 70 2.14 -6.49 -23.90
C TYR A 70 1.13 -5.40 -24.27
N ALA A 71 1.26 -4.79 -25.46
CA ALA A 71 0.28 -3.87 -26.01
C ALA A 71 0.37 -3.81 -27.54
N ALA A 72 -0.76 -3.50 -28.18
CA ALA A 72 -0.82 -3.24 -29.63
C ALA A 72 -0.35 -1.82 -30.00
N ALA A 73 -0.33 -0.90 -29.03
CA ALA A 73 0.09 0.48 -29.20
C ALA A 73 0.93 0.91 -27.99
N ALA A 74 1.96 1.73 -28.23
CA ALA A 74 2.76 2.27 -27.16
C ALA A 74 1.96 3.31 -26.38
N SER A 75 2.09 3.32 -25.06
CA SER A 75 1.43 4.32 -24.23
C SER A 75 2.15 4.50 -22.90
N ASP A 76 1.98 5.69 -22.35
CA ASP A 76 2.38 6.05 -20.99
C ASP A 76 1.18 6.01 -20.02
N ALA A 77 0.04 5.50 -20.48
CA ALA A 77 -1.18 5.45 -19.72
C ALA A 77 -1.37 4.05 -19.14
N CYS A 78 -1.86 3.98 -17.90
CA CYS A 78 -2.24 2.73 -17.23
C CYS A 78 -3.57 2.16 -17.74
N THR A 79 -3.87 2.28 -19.04
CA THR A 79 -5.18 1.96 -19.63
C THR A 79 -5.07 1.25 -20.98
N VAL A 80 -3.88 0.82 -21.37
CA VAL A 80 -3.61 0.18 -22.67
C VAL A 80 -2.90 -1.15 -22.47
N GLY A 81 -3.21 -2.13 -23.32
CA GLY A 81 -2.56 -3.44 -23.33
C GLY A 81 -2.79 -4.18 -22.01
N VAL A 82 -1.71 -4.71 -21.44
CA VAL A 82 -1.72 -5.37 -20.13
C VAL A 82 -2.35 -4.51 -19.03
N PHE A 83 -2.21 -3.18 -19.11
CA PHE A 83 -2.78 -2.27 -18.11
C PHE A 83 -4.27 -1.98 -18.32
N ALA A 84 -4.86 -2.41 -19.43
CA ALA A 84 -6.30 -2.31 -19.69
C ALA A 84 -7.10 -3.45 -19.05
N ASP A 85 -6.45 -4.51 -18.55
CA ASP A 85 -7.12 -5.60 -17.85
C ASP A 85 -7.81 -5.08 -16.58
N THR A 86 -9.03 -5.53 -16.31
CA THR A 86 -9.85 -5.02 -15.18
C THR A 86 -9.23 -5.36 -13.83
N THR A 87 -8.62 -6.54 -13.69
CA THR A 87 -7.96 -6.96 -12.46
C THR A 87 -6.71 -6.12 -12.22
N VAL A 88 -5.90 -5.93 -13.26
CA VAL A 88 -4.71 -5.06 -13.21
C VAL A 88 -5.09 -3.62 -12.90
N GLY A 89 -6.14 -3.07 -13.54
CA GLY A 89 -6.63 -1.72 -13.30
C GLY A 89 -7.12 -1.50 -11.86
N ASN A 90 -7.76 -2.52 -11.25
CA ASN A 90 -8.15 -2.48 -9.84
C ASN A 90 -6.94 -2.46 -8.91
N MET A 91 -5.88 -3.22 -9.23
CA MET A 91 -4.63 -3.21 -8.46
C MET A 91 -3.93 -1.85 -8.56
N ILE A 92 -3.89 -1.26 -9.77
CA ILE A 92 -3.34 0.07 -10.00
C ILE A 92 -4.09 1.12 -9.19
N THR A 93 -5.42 1.09 -9.21
CA THR A 93 -6.26 2.00 -8.42
C THR A 93 -6.03 1.84 -6.92
N ALA A 94 -5.86 0.60 -6.44
CA ALA A 94 -5.57 0.33 -5.03
C ALA A 94 -4.19 0.86 -4.59
N MET A 95 -3.16 0.70 -5.42
CA MET A 95 -1.82 1.28 -5.17
C MET A 95 -1.85 2.80 -5.15
N ASP A 96 -2.61 3.41 -6.05
CA ASP A 96 -2.74 4.86 -6.15
C ASP A 96 -3.47 5.44 -4.93
N ALA A 97 -4.52 4.76 -4.47
CA ALA A 97 -5.22 5.11 -3.23
C ALA A 97 -4.34 4.97 -1.98
N ALA A 98 -3.37 4.06 -1.98
CA ALA A 98 -2.46 3.85 -0.85
C ALA A 98 -1.39 4.95 -0.71
N ASN A 99 -1.02 5.63 -1.80
CA ASN A 99 0.04 6.65 -1.83
C ASN A 99 -0.47 8.10 -1.89
N GLY A 100 -1.75 8.32 -2.18
CA GLY A 100 -2.26 9.60 -2.64
C GLY A 100 -2.17 9.66 -4.17
N SER A 101 -3.30 9.96 -4.81
CA SER A 101 -3.49 9.78 -6.25
C SER A 101 -2.38 10.35 -7.14
N GLY A 102 -2.07 9.65 -8.24
CA GLY A 102 -1.02 10.01 -9.19
C GLY A 102 0.36 9.39 -8.89
N ALA A 103 0.43 8.38 -8.01
CA ALA A 103 1.64 7.71 -7.57
C ALA A 103 2.10 6.59 -8.52
N VAL A 104 1.20 6.03 -9.33
CA VAL A 104 1.50 4.93 -10.25
C VAL A 104 1.79 5.46 -11.65
N THR A 105 2.91 5.04 -12.23
CA THR A 105 3.30 5.34 -13.61
C THR A 105 3.42 4.04 -14.39
N CYS A 106 2.80 3.99 -15.57
CA CYS A 106 2.85 2.84 -16.46
C CYS A 106 3.49 3.24 -17.80
N ARG A 107 4.27 2.35 -18.38
CA ARG A 107 4.88 2.49 -19.71
C ARG A 107 4.73 1.18 -20.44
N VAL A 108 4.31 1.24 -21.70
CA VAL A 108 4.29 0.06 -22.56
C VAL A 108 4.67 0.46 -23.98
N THR A 109 5.44 -0.40 -24.65
CA THR A 109 5.75 -0.26 -26.08
C THR A 109 4.97 -1.27 -26.91
N ALA A 110 4.73 -0.93 -28.17
CA ALA A 110 3.91 -1.75 -29.07
C ALA A 110 4.67 -2.97 -29.61
N GLY A 111 3.90 -4.03 -29.91
CA GLY A 111 4.36 -5.18 -30.69
C GLY A 111 4.95 -6.31 -29.87
N SER A 112 5.30 -7.40 -30.54
CA SER A 112 5.76 -8.65 -29.91
C SER A 112 7.14 -8.56 -29.27
N THR A 113 7.97 -7.59 -29.67
CA THR A 113 9.24 -7.27 -29.00
C THR A 113 9.10 -6.09 -28.05
N GLY A 114 7.88 -5.61 -27.84
CA GLY A 114 7.58 -4.55 -26.89
C GLY A 114 7.75 -5.04 -25.45
N GLY A 115 7.82 -4.11 -24.53
CA GLY A 115 7.92 -4.37 -23.10
C GLY A 115 7.08 -3.39 -22.31
N TYR A 116 7.12 -3.53 -20.99
CA TYR A 116 6.45 -2.62 -20.07
C TYR A 116 7.33 -2.30 -18.88
N SER A 117 7.09 -1.14 -18.28
CA SER A 117 7.49 -0.84 -16.91
C SER A 117 6.28 -0.29 -16.15
N ILE A 118 6.20 -0.64 -14.87
CA ILE A 118 5.25 -0.01 -13.96
C ILE A 118 5.97 0.31 -12.65
N SER A 119 5.72 1.51 -12.14
CA SER A 119 6.30 1.97 -10.89
C SER A 119 5.28 2.66 -10.01
N SER A 120 5.44 2.56 -8.70
CA SER A 120 4.65 3.28 -7.72
C SER A 120 5.54 3.94 -6.67
N SER A 121 5.20 5.15 -6.20
CA SER A 121 5.89 5.75 -5.07
C SER A 121 5.78 4.89 -3.81
N LEU A 122 6.76 5.02 -2.92
CA LEU A 122 6.74 4.39 -1.60
C LEU A 122 6.33 5.43 -0.54
N VAL A 123 5.57 4.98 0.45
CA VAL A 123 5.00 5.81 1.53
C VAL A 123 5.99 5.96 2.69
N ASN A 124 6.78 4.91 2.98
CA ASN A 124 7.80 4.94 4.04
C ASN A 124 9.20 5.28 3.52
N GLU A 125 9.51 4.96 2.26
CA GLU A 125 10.82 5.17 1.64
C GLU A 125 10.77 6.30 0.60
N THR A 126 11.87 7.03 0.44
CA THR A 126 11.99 8.01 -0.65
C THR A 126 12.30 7.27 -1.95
N GLY A 127 11.43 7.40 -2.94
CA GLY A 127 11.62 6.83 -4.27
C GLY A 127 10.38 6.10 -4.78
N VAL A 128 10.58 5.34 -5.85
CA VAL A 128 9.54 4.51 -6.46
C VAL A 128 9.99 3.06 -6.51
N TRP A 129 9.08 2.12 -6.29
CA TRP A 129 9.31 0.72 -6.61
C TRP A 129 8.92 0.49 -8.07
N CYS A 130 9.87 0.04 -8.88
CA CYS A 130 9.69 -0.23 -10.31
C CYS A 130 9.82 -1.71 -10.59
N VAL A 131 8.92 -2.23 -11.45
CA VAL A 131 9.03 -3.56 -12.07
C VAL A 131 8.91 -3.45 -13.58
N ASP A 132 9.61 -4.30 -14.33
CA ASP A 132 9.57 -4.31 -15.79
C ASP A 132 9.45 -5.71 -16.40
N SER A 133 9.20 -5.72 -17.71
CA SER A 133 9.11 -6.92 -18.56
C SER A 133 10.40 -7.75 -18.67
N SER A 134 11.55 -7.25 -18.19
CA SER A 134 12.80 -8.03 -18.16
C SER A 134 12.96 -8.84 -16.87
N GLY A 135 12.02 -8.70 -15.93
CA GLY A 135 12.08 -9.32 -14.61
C GLY A 135 12.73 -8.43 -13.55
N ALA A 136 13.14 -7.20 -13.87
CA ALA A 136 13.77 -6.33 -12.89
C ALA A 136 12.75 -5.87 -11.85
N ARG A 137 13.21 -5.75 -10.60
CA ARG A 137 12.44 -5.21 -9.47
C ARG A 137 13.37 -4.37 -8.60
N LYS A 138 13.20 -3.06 -8.55
CA LYS A 138 14.09 -2.20 -7.76
C LYS A 138 13.46 -0.89 -7.34
N THR A 139 14.04 -0.31 -6.30
CA THR A 139 13.75 1.07 -5.90
C THR A 139 14.56 2.03 -6.78
N LEU A 140 13.88 3.00 -7.38
CA LEU A 140 14.46 4.09 -8.16
C LEU A 140 14.24 5.43 -7.46
N ALA A 141 15.09 6.41 -7.77
CA ALA A 141 14.92 7.77 -7.25
C ALA A 141 13.68 8.47 -7.84
N ALA A 142 13.27 8.10 -9.06
CA ALA A 142 12.10 8.60 -9.75
C ALA A 142 11.53 7.54 -10.70
N ALA A 143 10.28 7.71 -11.14
CA ALA A 143 9.65 6.86 -12.14
C ALA A 143 10.43 6.87 -13.47
N PRO A 144 10.43 5.76 -14.23
CA PRO A 144 11.01 5.73 -15.57
C PRO A 144 10.48 6.86 -16.46
N GLY A 145 11.37 7.37 -17.32
CA GLY A 145 11.07 8.44 -18.28
C GLY A 145 10.00 8.05 -19.30
N ALA A 146 9.54 9.01 -20.10
CA ALA A 146 8.53 8.74 -21.13
C ALA A 146 8.98 7.69 -22.14
N GLY A 147 8.14 6.67 -22.36
CA GLY A 147 8.48 5.50 -23.18
C GLY A 147 9.55 4.56 -22.60
N ASP A 148 10.10 4.83 -21.41
CA ASP A 148 11.12 3.97 -20.81
C ASP A 148 10.49 2.75 -20.13
N ILE A 149 10.61 1.61 -20.80
CA ILE A 149 10.09 0.32 -20.34
C ILE A 149 11.10 -0.44 -19.46
N THR A 150 12.18 0.20 -19.05
CA THR A 150 13.19 -0.43 -18.18
C THR A 150 13.20 0.24 -16.83
N CYS A 151 13.29 -0.57 -15.78
CA CYS A 151 13.68 -0.07 -14.49
C CYS A 151 15.21 0.11 -14.55
N ASN A 152 15.69 1.34 -14.72
CA ASN A 152 17.11 1.71 -14.73
C ASN A 152 17.47 2.73 -13.65
#